data_AF-A0A7C1G360-F1
#
_entry.id   AF-A0A7C1G360-F1
#
_cell.length_a   1.000
_cell.length_b   1.000
_cell.length_c   1.000
_cell.angle_alpha   90.00
_cell.angle_beta   90.00
_cell.angle_gamma   90.00
#
_symmetry.space_group_name_H-M   'P 1'
#
loop_
_entity.id
_entity.type
_entity.pdbx_description
1 polymer ?
#
loop_
_entity_poly.entity_id
_entity_poly.type
_entity_poly.pdbx_seq_one_letter_code
_entity_poly.pdbx_strand_id
1 'polypeptide(L)'
;MKNTFSLEVMNTERVLTENEQHAFRMQLKHVMKTDGIISLCLDDENLYVEIEPDIFNLDAFKLILTNIGFPVARDIKLASFHYAV
;
A
#
# COMPACT_ATOMS: atom_id res chain seq x y z
N MET A 1 20.73 9.64 -12.54
CA MET A 1 20.32 8.89 -11.33
C MET A 1 19.23 7.95 -11.77
N LYS A 2 19.36 6.64 -11.51
CA LYS A 2 18.27 5.70 -11.76
C LYS A 2 17.27 5.92 -10.63
N ASN A 3 16.07 6.37 -10.95
CA ASN A 3 14.99 6.40 -9.97
C ASN A 3 14.47 4.96 -9.87
N THR A 4 14.88 4.25 -8.83
CA THR A 4 14.37 2.92 -8.52
C THR A 4 13.09 3.05 -7.73
N PHE A 5 11.99 2.60 -8.30
CA PHE A 5 10.72 2.44 -7.59
C PHE A 5 10.29 0.98 -7.66
N SER A 6 9.59 0.55 -6.63
CA SER A 6 8.96 -0.77 -6.56
C SER A 6 7.46 -0.59 -6.36
N LEU A 7 6.67 -1.47 -6.98
CA LEU A 7 5.24 -1.54 -6.74
C LEU A 7 4.97 -2.73 -5.83
N GLU A 8 4.36 -2.47 -4.69
CA GLU A 8 3.89 -3.49 -3.76
C GLU A 8 2.36 -3.60 -3.83
N VAL A 9 1.87 -4.85 -3.87
CA VAL A 9 0.43 -5.14 -3.96
C VAL A 9 0.01 -5.92 -2.72
N MET A 10 -0.97 -5.39 -1.99
CA MET A 10 -1.53 -5.99 -0.80
C MET A 10 -3.00 -6.31 -1.04
N ASN A 11 -3.33 -7.60 -0.99
CA ASN A 11 -4.71 -8.04 -1.10
C ASN A 11 -5.47 -7.69 0.18
N THR A 12 -6.75 -7.39 0.06
CA THR A 12 -7.65 -7.30 1.19
C THR A 12 -8.15 -8.69 1.60
N GLU A 13 -8.54 -8.87 2.87
CA GLU A 13 -9.17 -10.12 3.34
C GLU A 13 -10.53 -10.39 2.67
N ARG A 14 -11.16 -9.34 2.13
CA ARG A 14 -12.45 -9.37 1.44
C ARG A 14 -12.60 -8.20 0.47
N VAL A 15 -13.51 -8.35 -0.49
CA VAL A 15 -13.98 -7.25 -1.34
C VAL A 15 -14.52 -6.10 -0.48
N LEU A 16 -14.02 -4.90 -0.74
CA LEU A 16 -14.47 -3.65 -0.12
C LEU A 16 -15.63 -3.05 -0.90
N THR A 17 -16.68 -2.67 -0.19
CA THR A 17 -17.77 -1.87 -0.77
C THR A 17 -17.28 -0.46 -1.13
N GLU A 18 -17.98 0.22 -2.02
CA GLU A 18 -17.62 1.60 -2.42
C GLU A 18 -17.51 2.56 -1.21
N ASN A 19 -18.38 2.40 -0.21
CA ASN A 19 -18.36 3.20 1.01
C ASN A 19 -17.10 2.92 1.85
N GLU A 20 -16.70 1.65 1.97
CA GLU A 20 -15.47 1.27 2.68
C GLU A 20 -14.24 1.76 1.93
N GLN A 21 -14.21 1.61 0.61
CA GLN A 21 -13.13 2.16 -0.23
C GLN A 21 -12.99 3.67 -0.03
N HIS A 22 -14.11 4.41 0.01
CA HIS A 22 -14.09 5.85 0.24
C HIS A 22 -13.52 6.20 1.63
N ALA A 23 -13.99 5.51 2.67
CA ALA A 23 -13.50 5.71 4.03
C ALA A 23 -11.99 5.42 4.15
N PHE A 24 -11.52 4.30 3.60
CA PHE A 24 -10.11 3.93 3.63
C PHE A 24 -9.25 4.86 2.77
N ARG A 25 -9.71 5.31 1.59
CA ARG A 25 -9.00 6.33 0.80
C ARG A 25 -8.75 7.60 1.60
N MET A 26 -9.72 8.03 2.41
CA MET A 26 -9.56 9.21 3.28
C MET A 26 -8.53 8.99 4.39
N GLN A 27 -8.50 7.79 4.99
CA GLN A 27 -7.50 7.44 6.00
C GLN A 27 -6.10 7.29 5.39
N LEU A 28 -5.98 6.61 4.26
CA LEU A 28 -4.71 6.37 3.55
C LEU A 28 -4.03 7.66 3.08
N LYS A 29 -4.80 8.74 2.79
CA LYS A 29 -4.20 10.07 2.54
C LYS A 29 -3.31 10.57 3.68
N HIS A 30 -3.63 10.19 4.92
CA HIS A 30 -2.81 10.56 6.09
C HIS A 30 -1.55 9.69 6.17
N VAL A 31 -1.63 8.46 5.66
CA VAL A 31 -0.53 7.49 5.59
C VAL A 31 0.46 7.79 4.47
N MET A 32 0.06 8.54 3.42
CA MET A 32 1.00 9.02 2.38
C MET A 32 2.17 9.87 2.91
N LYS A 33 2.14 10.27 4.19
CA LYS A 33 3.26 10.96 4.85
C LYS A 33 4.34 10.02 5.37
N THR A 34 4.15 8.70 5.26
CA THR A 34 5.16 7.72 5.65
C THR A 34 6.33 7.76 4.66
N ASP A 35 7.54 7.79 5.19
CA ASP A 35 8.77 7.84 4.38
C ASP A 35 8.85 6.66 3.41
N GLY A 36 9.25 6.96 2.17
CA GLY A 36 9.40 5.98 1.10
C GLY A 36 8.11 5.59 0.38
N ILE A 37 6.94 6.18 0.69
CA ILE A 37 5.74 6.02 -0.13
C ILE A 37 5.68 7.13 -1.19
N ILE A 38 5.62 6.73 -2.46
CA ILE A 38 5.47 7.62 -3.61
C ILE A 38 3.99 7.82 -3.92
N SER A 39 3.24 6.72 -4.03
CA SER A 39 1.81 6.77 -4.37
C SER A 39 1.03 5.57 -3.78
N LEU A 40 -0.29 5.74 -3.62
CA LEU A 40 -1.22 4.72 -3.15
C LEU A 40 -2.44 4.67 -4.06
N CYS A 41 -2.88 3.47 -4.42
CA CYS A 41 -4.15 3.25 -5.13
C CYS A 41 -4.91 2.09 -4.47
N LEU A 42 -6.19 2.30 -4.17
CA LEU A 42 -7.06 1.29 -3.57
C LEU A 42 -8.17 0.93 -4.56
N ASP A 43 -8.25 -0.36 -4.87
CA ASP A 43 -9.37 -0.99 -5.57
C ASP A 43 -10.25 -1.78 -4.57
N ASP A 44 -11.24 -2.50 -5.06
CA ASP A 44 -12.14 -3.33 -4.27
C ASP A 44 -11.43 -4.47 -3.52
N GLU A 45 -10.40 -5.08 -4.10
CA GLU A 45 -9.67 -6.22 -3.51
C GLU A 45 -8.20 -5.94 -3.21
N ASN A 46 -7.65 -4.81 -3.66
CA ASN A 46 -6.20 -4.60 -3.70
C ASN A 46 -5.79 -3.18 -3.31
N LEU A 47 -4.75 -3.08 -2.48
CA LEU A 47 -4.01 -1.85 -2.22
C LEU A 47 -2.67 -1.92 -2.96
N TYR A 48 -2.48 -1.00 -3.90
CA TYR A 48 -1.25 -0.80 -4.64
C TYR A 48 -0.45 0.33 -3.96
N VAL A 49 0.83 0.07 -3.70
CA VAL A 49 1.74 0.97 -3.00
C VAL A 49 2.99 1.12 -3.85
N GLU A 50 3.17 2.30 -4.44
CA GLU A 50 4.42 2.64 -5.10
C GLU A 50 5.40 3.18 -4.06
N ILE A 51 6.58 2.56 -3.99
CA ILE A 51 7.56 2.81 -2.94
C ILE A 51 8.95 3.09 -3.49
N GLU A 52 9.72 3.83 -2.70
CA GLU A 52 11.17 3.92 -2.83
C GLU A 52 11.80 2.82 -1.94
N PRO A 53 12.36 1.75 -2.52
CA PRO A 53 12.74 0.54 -1.78
C PRO A 53 13.86 0.76 -0.77
N ASP A 54 14.69 1.79 -0.96
CA ASP A 54 15.81 2.10 -0.06
C ASP A 54 15.36 2.75 1.26
N ILE A 55 14.14 3.28 1.31
CA ILE A 55 13.60 4.05 2.45
C ILE A 55 12.38 3.36 3.06
N PHE A 56 11.58 2.69 2.23
CA PHE A 56 10.31 2.13 2.66
C PHE A 56 10.46 0.96 3.64
N ASN A 57 9.79 1.05 4.79
CA ASN A 57 9.69 -0.04 5.75
C ASN A 57 8.32 -0.72 5.68
N LEU A 58 8.30 -1.90 5.07
CA LEU A 58 7.10 -2.70 4.86
C LEU A 58 6.40 -3.10 6.17
N ASP A 59 7.15 -3.48 7.21
CA ASP A 59 6.56 -3.92 8.48
C ASP A 59 5.93 -2.77 9.25
N ALA A 60 6.58 -1.60 9.25
CA ALA A 60 6.01 -0.39 9.82
C ALA A 60 4.73 0.03 9.09
N PHE A 61 4.71 -0.07 7.76
CA PHE A 61 3.53 0.24 6.96
C PHE A 61 2.37 -0.73 7.24
N LYS A 62 2.63 -2.03 7.35
CA LYS A 62 1.60 -3.02 7.75
C LYS A 62 1.01 -2.72 9.13
N LEU A 63 1.85 -2.29 10.08
CA LEU A 63 1.38 -1.89 11.41
C LEU A 63 0.45 -0.68 11.32
N ILE A 64 0.78 0.31 10.48
CA ILE A 64 -0.10 1.46 10.23
C ILE A 64 -1.43 1.00 9.62
N LEU A 65 -1.41 0.14 8.61
CA LEU A 65 -2.63 -0.42 8.00
C LEU A 65 -3.50 -1.15 9.04
N THR A 66 -2.88 -1.94 9.90
CA THR A 66 -3.58 -2.63 11.00
C THR A 66 -4.20 -1.64 11.99
N ASN A 67 -3.47 -0.58 12.35
CA ASN A 67 -3.94 0.43 13.29
C ASN A 67 -5.13 1.25 12.76
N ILE A 68 -5.22 1.45 11.45
CA ILE A 68 -6.38 2.09 10.82
C ILE A 68 -7.53 1.11 10.53
N GLY A 69 -7.36 -0.18 10.88
CA GLY A 69 -8.36 -1.22 10.65
C GLY A 69 -8.49 -1.63 9.19
N PHE A 70 -7.46 -1.41 8.36
CA PHE A 70 -7.46 -1.85 6.98
C PHE A 70 -7.35 -3.38 6.91
N PRO A 71 -8.24 -4.09 6.19
CA PRO A 71 -8.31 -5.54 6.22
C PRO A 71 -7.26 -6.16 5.30
N VAL A 72 -5.98 -6.15 5.68
CA VAL A 72 -4.88 -6.75 4.90
C VAL A 72 -4.94 -8.28 4.98
N ALA A 73 -4.94 -8.96 3.84
CA ALA A 73 -4.83 -10.42 3.80
C ALA A 73 -3.49 -10.90 4.38
N ARG A 74 -3.51 -11.98 5.16
CA ARG A 74 -2.32 -12.57 5.77
C ARG A 74 -1.29 -13.07 4.75
N ASP A 75 -1.76 -13.47 3.56
CA ASP A 75 -0.92 -13.93 2.45
C ASP A 75 -0.69 -12.79 1.46
N ILE A 76 0.39 -12.03 1.69
CA ILE A 76 0.80 -10.97 0.78
C ILE A 76 1.58 -11.62 -0.36
N LYS A 77 0.98 -11.65 -1.54
CA LYS A 77 1.72 -11.93 -2.78
C LYS A 77 2.50 -10.66 -3.14
N LEU A 78 3.73 -10.57 -2.63
CA LEU A 78 4.68 -9.54 -3.03
C LEU A 78 5.02 -9.75 -4.51
N ALA A 79 4.38 -8.99 -5.39
CA ALA A 79 4.79 -8.90 -6.78
C ALA A 79 5.70 -7.67 -6.90
N SER A 80 6.95 -7.78 -6.46
CA SER A 80 7.90 -6.68 -6.52
C SER A 80 8.39 -6.50 -7.96
N PHE A 81 7.82 -5.52 -8.67
CA PHE A 81 8.30 -5.14 -10.00
C PHE A 81 9.39 -4.08 -9.86
N HIS A 82 10.61 -4.41 -10.27
CA HIS A 82 11.72 -3.45 -10.33
C HIS A 82 11.72 -2.78 -11.70
N TYR A 83 11.30 -1.52 -11.75
CA TYR A 83 11.41 -0.71 -12.96
C TYR A 83 12.64 0.21 -12.83
N ALA A 84 13.65 -0.05 -13.65
CA ALA A 84 14.77 0.87 -13.84
C ALA A 84 14.50 1.68 -15.10
N VAL A 85 14.15 2.96 -14.94
CA VAL A 85 13.99 3.93 -16.04
C VAL A 85 15.31 4.64 -16.30
#